data_AF-A0A662GCJ5-F1
#
_entry.id   AF-A0A662GCJ5-F1
#
_cell.length_a   1.000
_cell.length_b   1.000
_cell.length_c   1.000
_cell.angle_alpha   90.00
_cell.angle_beta   90.00
_cell.angle_gamma   90.00
#
_symmetry.space_group_name_H-M   'P 1'
#
loop_
_entity.id
_entity.type
_entity.pdbx_description
1 polymer ?
#
loop_
_entity_poly.entity_id
_entity_poly.type
_entity_poly.pdbx_seq_one_letter_code
_entity_poly.pdbx_strand_id
1 'polypeptide(L)'
;GPIIEDYADWIVRERPRVLLLDGPATYTLGYMLNLINLRRAVENIKRVISEARPELMLLDHHLPREPRFRERLGEVYRLAEREGVRVLTVAEYLGREPAVLLKHGSMP
;
A
#
# COMPACT_ATOMS: atom_id res chain seq x y z
N GLY A 1 6.95 3.05 2.56
CA GLY A 1 7.60 2.74 1.28
C GLY A 1 7.13 1.39 0.77
N PRO A 2 8.03 0.50 0.31
CA PRO A 2 9.47 0.73 0.15
C PRO A 2 9.78 1.45 -1.16
N ILE A 3 10.47 2.58 -1.08
CA ILE A 3 11.00 3.28 -2.27
C ILE A 3 12.34 2.66 -2.69
N ILE A 4 13.13 2.21 -1.71
CA ILE A 4 14.44 1.57 -1.91
C ILE A 4 14.22 0.07 -2.21
N GLU A 5 14.82 -0.38 -3.30
CA GLU A 5 14.72 -1.73 -3.85
C GLU A 5 15.23 -2.80 -2.87
N ASP A 6 16.32 -2.54 -2.14
CA ASP A 6 16.91 -3.46 -1.16
C ASP A 6 15.90 -3.90 -0.08
N TYR A 7 14.99 -3.01 0.32
CA TYR A 7 13.92 -3.38 1.28
C TYR A 7 12.89 -4.31 0.65
N ALA A 8 12.57 -4.13 -0.63
CA ALA A 8 11.70 -5.04 -1.35
C ALA A 8 12.36 -6.41 -1.51
N ASP A 9 13.65 -6.43 -1.87
CA ASP A 9 14.44 -7.66 -2.00
C ASP A 9 14.54 -8.40 -0.66
N TRP A 10 14.72 -7.67 0.44
CA TRP A 10 14.69 -8.27 1.78
C TRP A 10 13.33 -8.92 2.08
N ILE A 11 12.22 -8.20 1.88
CA ILE A 11 10.87 -8.74 2.10
C ILE A 11 10.62 -9.98 1.23
N VAL A 12 11.04 -9.95 -0.05
CA VAL A 12 10.90 -11.08 -0.98
C VAL A 12 11.66 -12.31 -0.47
N ARG A 13 12.87 -12.13 0.06
CA ARG A 13 13.67 -13.22 0.62
C ARG A 13 13.05 -13.82 1.88
N GLU A 14 12.49 -13.00 2.75
CA GLU A 14 11.85 -13.46 4.00
C GLU A 14 10.53 -14.20 3.76
N ARG A 15 9.85 -13.95 2.62
CA ARG A 15 8.56 -14.57 2.25
C ARG A 15 7.54 -14.57 3.41
N PRO A 16 7.22 -13.40 4.00
CA PRO A 16 6.36 -13.35 5.17
C PRO A 16 4.94 -13.80 4.84
N ARG A 17 4.30 -14.50 5.78
CA ARG A 17 2.87 -14.83 5.67
C ARG A 17 1.98 -13.58 5.79
N VAL A 18 2.35 -12.67 6.68
CA VAL A 18 1.66 -11.41 6.94
C VAL A 18 2.68 -10.28 6.91
N LEU A 19 2.37 -9.20 6.20
CA LEU A 19 3.23 -8.03 6.06
C LEU A 19 2.46 -6.77 6.43
N LEU A 20 2.97 -5.99 7.40
CA LEU A 20 2.52 -4.62 7.65
C LEU A 20 3.57 -3.67 7.05
N LEU A 21 3.12 -2.78 6.16
CA LEU A 21 4.00 -1.94 5.36
C LEU A 21 3.49 -0.50 5.34
N ASP A 22 4.42 0.46 5.48
CA ASP A 22 4.06 1.88 5.57
C ASP A 22 3.41 2.49 4.32
N GLY A 23 3.58 1.88 3.14
CA GLY A 23 3.18 2.49 1.87
C GLY A 23 3.90 3.82 1.54
N PRO A 24 3.85 4.31 0.29
CA PRO A 24 4.39 5.63 -0.04
C PRO A 24 3.57 6.76 0.60
N ALA A 25 4.23 7.82 1.07
CA ALA A 25 3.60 9.02 1.62
C ALA A 25 3.00 9.91 0.52
N THR A 26 1.93 9.42 -0.11
CA THR A 26 1.38 9.99 -1.34
C THR A 26 0.84 11.42 -1.17
N TYR A 27 0.41 11.78 0.05
CA TYR A 27 0.01 13.14 0.43
C TYR A 27 1.12 14.20 0.27
N THR A 28 2.38 13.77 0.16
CA THR A 28 3.53 14.65 -0.10
C THR A 28 3.95 14.72 -1.56
N LEU A 29 3.19 14.10 -2.49
CA LEU A 29 3.52 14.09 -3.92
C LEU A 29 3.49 15.51 -4.49
N GLY A 30 4.58 15.90 -5.16
CA GLY A 30 4.77 17.25 -5.68
C GLY A 30 5.51 18.18 -4.71
N TYR A 31 5.82 17.71 -3.49
CA TYR A 31 6.66 18.41 -2.51
C TYR A 31 7.87 17.57 -2.12
N MET A 32 7.69 16.55 -1.26
CA MET A 32 8.78 15.66 -0.82
C MET A 32 8.85 14.38 -1.67
N LEU A 33 7.69 13.79 -1.98
CA LEU A 33 7.62 12.64 -2.87
C LEU A 33 7.53 13.12 -4.32
N ASN A 34 8.32 12.54 -5.21
CA ASN A 34 8.23 12.79 -6.65
C ASN A 34 7.64 11.58 -7.38
N LEU A 35 7.27 11.76 -8.66
CA LEU A 35 6.66 10.70 -9.47
C LEU A 35 7.59 9.50 -9.69
N ILE A 36 8.91 9.71 -9.79
CA ILE A 36 9.89 8.63 -9.95
C ILE A 36 9.87 7.72 -8.72
N ASN A 37 9.92 8.30 -7.53
CA ASN A 37 9.91 7.58 -6.26
C ASN A 37 8.55 6.93 -5.97
N LEU A 38 7.44 7.55 -6.39
CA LEU A 38 6.12 6.90 -6.33
C LEU A 38 6.08 5.66 -7.23
N ARG A 39 6.56 5.76 -8.47
CA ARG A 39 6.63 4.61 -9.40
C ARG A 39 7.52 3.50 -8.84
N ARG A 40 8.69 3.82 -8.30
CA ARG A 40 9.56 2.85 -7.61
C ARG A 40 8.83 2.14 -6.48
N ALA A 41 8.14 2.88 -5.62
CA ALA A 41 7.36 2.28 -4.55
C ALA A 41 6.26 1.35 -5.07
N VAL A 42 5.54 1.75 -6.13
CA VAL A 42 4.50 0.91 -6.76
C VAL A 42 5.11 -0.38 -7.32
N GLU A 43 6.21 -0.30 -8.07
CA GLU A 43 6.86 -1.49 -8.64
C GLU A 43 7.44 -2.41 -7.56
N ASN A 44 8.03 -1.84 -6.52
CA ASN A 44 8.55 -2.62 -5.40
C ASN A 44 7.44 -3.37 -4.66
N ILE A 45 6.30 -2.72 -4.40
CA ILE A 45 5.15 -3.39 -3.77
C ILE A 45 4.61 -4.49 -4.70
N LYS A 46 4.54 -4.24 -6.01
CA LYS A 46 4.12 -5.25 -7.00
C LYS A 46 5.06 -6.47 -7.00
N ARG A 47 6.37 -6.25 -6.95
CA ARG A 47 7.37 -7.33 -6.79
C ARG A 47 7.15 -8.13 -5.52
N VAL A 48 6.95 -7.46 -4.37
CA VAL A 48 6.64 -8.15 -3.11
C VAL A 48 5.39 -9.02 -3.22
N ILE A 49 4.32 -8.51 -3.85
CA ILE A 49 3.08 -9.29 -4.08
C ILE A 49 3.38 -10.53 -4.92
N SER A 50 4.05 -10.38 -6.07
CA SER A 50 4.25 -11.48 -7.02
C SER A 50 5.28 -12.52 -6.56
N GLU A 51 6.36 -12.09 -5.91
CA GLU A 51 7.51 -12.94 -5.58
C GLU A 51 7.42 -13.50 -4.15
N ALA A 52 7.05 -12.66 -3.16
CA ALA A 52 6.94 -13.07 -1.76
C ALA A 52 5.60 -13.78 -1.48
N ARG A 53 4.52 -13.34 -2.15
CA ARG A 53 3.15 -13.88 -2.04
C ARG A 53 2.64 -13.99 -0.60
N PRO A 54 2.61 -12.89 0.18
CA PRO A 54 2.00 -12.93 1.50
C PRO A 54 0.50 -13.26 1.40
N GLU A 55 -0.05 -13.92 2.42
CA GLU A 55 -1.50 -14.12 2.51
C GLU A 55 -2.24 -12.79 2.82
N LEU A 56 -1.58 -11.91 3.58
CA LEU A 56 -2.10 -10.62 3.98
C LEU A 56 -1.00 -9.56 3.92
N MET A 57 -1.27 -8.46 3.23
CA MET A 57 -0.46 -7.25 3.24
C MET A 57 -1.33 -6.08 3.73
N LEU A 58 -0.89 -5.43 4.80
CA LEU A 58 -1.51 -4.23 5.34
C LEU A 58 -0.69 -3.00 4.90
N LEU A 59 -1.25 -2.16 4.04
CA LEU A 59 -0.65 -0.90 3.62
C LEU A 59 -1.23 0.26 4.43
N ASP A 60 -0.49 0.77 5.41
CA ASP A 60 -1.01 1.76 6.35
C ASP A 60 0.00 2.88 6.65
N HIS A 61 0.10 3.39 7.88
CA HIS A 61 1.07 4.40 8.40
C HIS A 61 1.14 5.73 7.64
N HIS A 62 1.62 5.75 6.39
CA HIS A 62 1.66 6.94 5.54
C HIS A 62 0.55 6.95 4.49
N LEU A 63 0.11 5.78 4.05
CA LEU A 63 -0.76 5.65 2.89
C LEU A 63 -2.17 6.21 3.13
N PRO A 64 -2.91 5.88 4.20
CA PRO A 64 -4.27 6.37 4.43
C PRO A 64 -4.29 7.79 5.04
N ARG A 65 -3.39 8.68 4.60
CA ARG A 65 -3.35 10.10 5.00
C ARG A 65 -3.92 11.07 3.96
N GLU A 66 -4.25 10.58 2.77
CA GLU A 66 -5.04 11.33 1.77
C GLU A 66 -6.01 10.40 1.06
N PRO A 67 -7.15 10.87 0.51
CA PRO A 67 -8.13 10.00 -0.16
C PRO A 67 -7.61 9.34 -1.45
N ARG A 68 -6.71 10.02 -2.18
CA ARG A 68 -6.22 9.57 -3.50
C ARG A 68 -5.23 8.40 -3.43
N PHE A 69 -4.89 7.92 -2.24
CA PHE A 69 -3.98 6.78 -2.09
C PHE A 69 -4.46 5.54 -2.87
N ARG A 70 -5.77 5.31 -2.91
CA ARG A 70 -6.37 4.19 -3.67
C ARG A 70 -6.11 4.30 -5.16
N GLU A 71 -6.34 5.48 -5.73
CA GLU A 71 -6.08 5.77 -7.14
C GLU A 71 -4.59 5.58 -7.47
N ARG A 72 -3.72 6.14 -6.62
CA ARG A 72 -2.26 6.14 -6.83
C ARG A 72 -1.63 4.76 -6.75
N LEU A 73 -2.21 3.87 -5.95
CA LEU A 73 -1.80 2.47 -5.85
C LEU A 73 -2.74 1.54 -6.63
N GLY A 74 -3.54 2.05 -7.57
CA GLY A 74 -4.53 1.26 -8.30
C GLY A 74 -3.93 0.04 -9.04
N GLU A 75 -2.66 0.10 -9.47
CA GLU A 75 -1.96 -1.06 -10.03
C GLU A 75 -1.63 -2.13 -9.00
N VAL A 76 -1.27 -1.72 -7.78
CA VAL A 76 -0.98 -2.63 -6.66
C VAL A 76 -2.24 -3.43 -6.31
N TYR A 77 -3.38 -2.75 -6.13
CA TYR A 77 -4.64 -3.41 -5.79
C TYR A 77 -5.10 -4.37 -6.88
N ARG A 78 -5.03 -3.97 -8.16
CA ARG A 78 -5.39 -4.85 -9.30
C ARG A 78 -4.49 -6.07 -9.40
N LEU A 79 -3.18 -5.92 -9.15
CA LEU A 79 -2.26 -7.05 -9.14
C LEU A 79 -2.56 -7.99 -7.96
N ALA A 80 -2.77 -7.43 -6.77
CA ALA A 80 -3.09 -8.20 -5.57
C ALA A 80 -4.33 -9.07 -5.76
N GLU A 81 -5.40 -8.50 -6.32
CA GLU A 81 -6.62 -9.22 -6.66
C GLU A 81 -6.34 -10.39 -7.62
N ARG A 82 -5.57 -10.13 -8.70
CA ARG A 82 -5.18 -11.17 -9.66
C ARG A 82 -4.33 -12.29 -9.06
N GLU A 83 -3.43 -11.97 -8.13
CA GLU A 83 -2.52 -12.94 -7.48
C GLU A 83 -3.15 -13.58 -6.23
N GLY A 84 -4.38 -13.22 -5.86
CA GLY A 84 -5.07 -13.74 -4.67
C GLY A 84 -4.47 -13.27 -3.34
N VAL A 85 -3.71 -12.18 -3.35
CA VAL A 85 -3.10 -11.58 -2.15
C VAL A 85 -4.06 -10.56 -1.54
N ARG A 86 -4.38 -10.67 -0.25
CA ARG A 86 -5.25 -9.68 0.42
C ARG A 86 -4.44 -8.43 0.76
N VAL A 87 -4.65 -7.35 0.02
CA VAL A 87 -4.07 -6.03 0.31
C VAL A 87 -5.14 -5.10 0.89
N LEU A 88 -4.95 -4.66 2.13
CA LEU A 88 -5.90 -3.83 2.89
C LEU A 88 -5.16 -2.73 3.67
N THR A 89 -5.87 -1.72 4.14
CA THR A 89 -5.45 -0.91 5.28
C THR A 89 -5.75 -1.63 6.60
N VAL A 90 -5.20 -1.17 7.72
CA VAL A 90 -5.56 -1.71 9.05
C VAL A 90 -7.04 -1.45 9.35
N ALA A 91 -7.57 -0.29 8.95
CA ALA A 91 -8.99 0.03 9.10
C ALA A 91 -9.88 -1.00 8.39
N GLU A 92 -9.60 -1.30 7.12
CA GLU A 92 -10.38 -2.27 6.34
C GLU A 92 -10.27 -3.69 6.89
N TYR A 93 -9.08 -4.09 7.35
CA TYR A 93 -8.90 -5.37 8.03
C TYR A 93 -9.78 -5.50 9.28
N LEU A 94 -10.02 -4.40 9.99
CA LEU A 94 -10.93 -4.32 11.14
C LEU A 94 -12.40 -4.10 10.75
N GLY A 95 -12.75 -4.18 9.46
CA GLY A 95 -14.11 -3.96 8.97
C GLY A 95 -14.56 -2.49 9.03
N ARG A 96 -13.62 -1.54 9.05
CA ARG A 96 -13.88 -0.10 9.09
C ARG A 96 -13.44 0.56 7.78
N GLU A 97 -14.08 1.66 7.44
CA GLU A 97 -13.64 2.51 6.34
C GLU A 97 -12.44 3.37 6.79
N PRO A 98 -11.37 3.51 5.97
CA PRO A 98 -10.27 4.44 6.27
C PRO A 98 -10.79 5.85 6.48
N ALA A 99 -10.33 6.53 7.53
CA ALA A 99 -10.85 7.85 7.92
C ALA A 99 -10.82 8.89 6.80
N VAL A 100 -9.80 8.84 5.94
CA VAL A 100 -9.64 9.75 4.79
C VAL A 100 -10.63 9.49 3.65
N LEU A 101 -11.39 8.39 3.69
CA LEU A 101 -12.43 8.06 2.71
C LEU A 101 -13.83 8.34 3.24
N LEU A 102 -13.99 8.58 4.55
CA LEU A 102 -15.27 8.94 5.15
C LEU A 102 -15.79 10.22 4.49
N LYS A 103 -17.03 10.17 4.00
CA LYS A 103 -17.75 11.37 3.54
C LYS A 103 -18.03 12.25 4.77
N HIS A 104 -17.58 13.50 4.75
CA HIS A 104 -18.03 14.49 5.73
C HIS A 104 -19.53 14.69 5.54
N GLY A 105 -20.35 14.08 6.42
CA GLY A 105 -21.81 14.14 6.30
C GLY A 105 -22.61 13.02 6.96
N SER A 106 -21.98 12.03 7.57
CA SER A 106 -22.68 10.94 8.26
C SER A 106 -22.09 10.66 9.64
N MET A 107 -22.05 11.68 10.50
CA MET A 107 -22.06 11.43 11.94
C MET A 107 -23.54 11.52 12.36
N PRO A 108 -24.10 10.50 13.03
CA PRO A 108 -25.42 10.64 13.64
C PRO A 108 -25.44 11.74 14.70
#